data_AF-A0A453PPQ3-F1
#
_entry.id   AF-A0A453PPQ3-F1
#
_cell.length_a   1.000
_cell.length_b   1.000
_cell.length_c   1.000
_cell.angle_alpha   90.00
_cell.angle_beta   90.00
_cell.angle_gamma   90.00
#
_symmetry.space_group_name_H-M   'P 1'
#
loop_
_entity.id
_entity.type
_entity.pdbx_description
1 polymer ?
#
loop_
_entity_poly.entity_id
_entity_poly.type
_entity_poly.pdbx_seq_one_letter_code
_entity_poly.pdbx_strand_id
1 'polypeptide(L)'
;QAYRHCPEKQIRRGLVGDFANKIDEVPKFLRFSSADMEHLEKHVSEFFNQLPDVPIVCISMLGGDFVNVLGEALLLPSLFPAWMLLSRFDSTNKPTTMLLPVDSISKEAHNEDSSIKELDNPTRASDKNWKCPWSCTIIDYVAPTFRKLLKDNFRSLSGAIDIPKDGQANTVRWWSDRMKLNNDLNEILENMEKLWLGPWKYLLLGHQSADQHSEAVLENLITGLESEFKLEANPALIKVILGGVASVDELKECVSQLVSYKAYFGRGGCCGRDRLRAFSCQIDAEALVPLEHLCNGVVNELSELVERTPVILVLDTDVQMLPWENLPVLRNQEMYRMPSVRSIFLALTRSTNHQKDASVIDPPFPVIDPFNAFYLLNPGGDLISTQEEFDQLFRNYEWKGNAGDAPTAEELVL
;
A
#
# COMPACT_ATOMS: atom_id res chain seq x y z
N GLN A 1 36.38 12.98 -27.53
CA GLN A 1 36.99 13.83 -26.47
C GLN A 1 35.86 14.29 -25.55
N ALA A 2 35.76 14.01 -24.26
CA ALA A 2 36.57 13.26 -23.33
C ALA A 2 35.60 12.63 -22.30
N TYR A 3 35.58 11.31 -22.19
CA TYR A 3 34.96 10.60 -21.07
C TYR A 3 35.92 10.66 -19.89
N ARG A 4 35.54 11.32 -18.79
CA ARG A 4 36.30 11.26 -17.53
C ARG A 4 35.82 10.07 -16.70
N HIS A 5 36.70 9.08 -16.60
CA HIS A 5 36.70 8.00 -15.62
C HIS A 5 36.59 8.55 -14.19
N CYS A 6 35.68 7.99 -13.38
CA CYS A 6 35.71 8.09 -11.93
C CYS A 6 36.40 6.83 -11.36
N PRO A 7 37.31 6.94 -10.38
CA PRO A 7 38.14 5.83 -9.94
C PRO A 7 37.41 4.90 -8.95
N GLU A 8 37.58 3.59 -9.15
CA GLU A 8 37.18 2.54 -8.20
C GLU A 8 37.94 2.70 -6.88
N LYS A 9 37.20 2.86 -5.77
CA LYS A 9 37.75 2.75 -4.42
C LYS A 9 37.93 1.28 -4.07
N GLN A 10 39.19 0.83 -4.00
CA GLN A 10 39.59 -0.41 -3.34
C GLN A 10 39.16 -0.38 -1.86
N ILE A 11 38.22 -1.24 -1.49
CA ILE A 11 37.89 -1.53 -0.09
C ILE A 11 38.95 -2.52 0.43
N ARG A 12 39.78 -2.05 1.37
CA ARG A 12 40.73 -2.88 2.12
C ARG A 12 39.96 -3.91 2.96
N ARG A 13 40.27 -5.19 2.79
CA ARG A 13 39.87 -6.27 3.72
C ARG A 13 40.57 -6.05 5.07
N GLY A 14 39.83 -5.66 6.09
CA GLY A 14 40.25 -5.74 7.49
C GLY A 14 39.78 -7.07 8.09
N LEU A 15 40.65 -7.70 8.87
CA LEU A 15 40.45 -9.00 9.52
C LEU A 15 39.17 -9.00 10.38
N VAL A 16 38.29 -9.98 10.14
CA VAL A 16 37.21 -10.37 11.06
C VAL A 16 37.77 -11.49 11.93
N GLY A 17 37.95 -11.21 13.21
CA GLY A 17 38.24 -12.21 14.24
C GLY A 17 36.99 -13.01 14.58
N ASP A 18 37.18 -14.31 14.78
CA ASP A 18 36.17 -15.31 15.10
C ASP A 18 35.32 -14.95 16.33
N PHE A 19 34.05 -14.64 16.09
CA PHE A 19 32.97 -14.82 17.05
C PHE A 19 31.93 -15.78 16.46
N ALA A 20 32.37 -17.00 16.19
CA ALA A 20 31.46 -18.12 15.99
C ALA A 20 31.20 -18.75 17.35
N ASN A 21 30.02 -18.53 17.93
CA ASN A 21 29.27 -19.56 18.67
C ASN A 21 27.90 -19.03 19.12
N LYS A 22 26.86 -19.80 18.77
CA LYS A 22 25.42 -19.65 19.10
C LYS A 22 24.68 -18.51 18.40
N ILE A 23 24.39 -18.72 17.12
CA ILE A 23 23.19 -18.16 16.49
C ILE A 23 22.30 -19.38 16.21
N ASP A 24 21.19 -19.45 16.94
CA ASP A 24 20.10 -20.41 16.69
C ASP A 24 19.67 -20.32 15.22
N GLU A 25 19.30 -21.48 14.68
CA GLU A 25 19.08 -21.76 13.27
C GLU A 25 18.17 -20.74 12.56
N VAL A 26 18.76 -19.68 12.01
CA VAL A 26 18.14 -18.91 10.93
C VAL A 26 18.15 -19.82 9.70
N PRO A 27 17.01 -20.16 9.08
CA PRO A 27 17.01 -20.99 7.89
C PRO A 27 17.84 -20.28 6.82
N LYS A 28 18.98 -20.88 6.46
CA LYS A 28 19.81 -20.43 5.35
C LYS A 28 19.06 -20.75 4.06
N PHE A 29 18.22 -19.82 3.60
CA PHE A 29 17.65 -19.85 2.26
C PHE A 29 18.77 -19.57 1.24
N LEU A 30 19.61 -20.57 1.01
CA LEU A 30 20.50 -20.60 -0.14
C LEU A 30 19.62 -20.68 -1.39
N ARG A 31 19.83 -19.78 -2.36
CA ARG A 31 19.20 -19.89 -3.69
C ARG A 31 19.75 -21.15 -4.36
N PHE A 32 19.06 -22.28 -4.19
CA PHE A 32 19.40 -23.53 -4.86
C PHE A 32 18.89 -23.49 -6.30
N SER A 33 19.79 -23.50 -7.28
CA SER A 33 19.44 -23.49 -8.71
C SER A 33 19.38 -24.91 -9.34
N SER A 34 18.83 -25.90 -8.63
CA SER A 34 18.63 -27.24 -9.22
C SER A 34 17.57 -28.10 -8.52
N ALA A 35 16.65 -27.50 -7.76
CA ALA A 35 15.58 -28.26 -7.12
C ALA A 35 14.54 -28.72 -8.16
N ASP A 36 14.10 -29.96 -8.04
CA ASP A 36 12.93 -30.52 -8.75
C ASP A 36 11.71 -29.60 -8.57
N MET A 37 10.81 -29.53 -9.54
CA MET A 37 9.60 -28.69 -9.50
C MET A 37 8.76 -29.00 -8.25
N GLU A 38 8.67 -30.27 -7.87
CA GLU A 38 7.98 -30.71 -6.64
C GLU A 38 8.64 -30.14 -5.37
N HIS A 39 9.98 -30.04 -5.35
CA HIS A 39 10.70 -29.47 -4.21
C HIS A 39 10.51 -27.95 -4.14
N LEU A 40 10.45 -27.25 -5.29
CA LEU A 40 10.15 -25.83 -5.33
C LEU A 40 8.73 -25.55 -4.85
N GLU A 41 7.75 -26.31 -5.32
CA GLU A 41 6.35 -26.19 -4.90
C GLU A 41 6.21 -26.38 -3.39
N LYS A 42 6.77 -27.48 -2.85
CA LYS A 42 6.79 -27.75 -1.41
C LYS A 42 7.42 -26.60 -0.63
N HIS A 43 8.56 -26.10 -1.09
CA HIS A 43 9.27 -25.00 -0.43
C HIS A 43 8.44 -23.70 -0.42
N VAL A 44 7.75 -23.41 -1.52
CA VAL A 44 6.87 -22.24 -1.63
C VAL A 44 5.65 -22.40 -0.72
N SER A 45 5.02 -23.57 -0.69
CA SER A 45 3.91 -23.86 0.23
C SER A 45 4.33 -23.75 1.69
N GLU A 46 5.48 -24.31 2.06
CA GLU A 46 6.03 -24.21 3.42
C GLU A 46 6.34 -22.76 3.82
N PHE A 47 6.74 -21.92 2.86
CA PHE A 47 6.93 -20.49 3.08
C PHE A 47 5.62 -19.79 3.42
N PHE A 48 4.55 -19.99 2.62
CA PHE A 48 3.26 -19.35 2.87
C PHE A 48 2.62 -19.84 4.18
N ASN A 49 2.71 -21.13 4.50
CA ASN A 49 2.16 -21.70 5.75
C ASN A 49 2.77 -21.13 7.04
N GLN A 50 3.96 -20.52 6.96
CA GLN A 50 4.60 -19.88 8.12
C GLN A 50 4.10 -18.43 8.34
N LEU A 51 3.35 -17.86 7.39
CA LEU A 51 2.84 -16.48 7.48
C LEU A 51 1.73 -16.39 8.53
N PRO A 52 1.42 -15.18 9.04
CA PRO A 52 0.24 -14.99 9.87
C PRO A 52 -1.03 -15.22 9.03
N ASP A 53 -2.12 -15.60 9.71
CA ASP A 53 -3.45 -15.64 9.12
C ASP A 53 -4.07 -14.23 9.02
N VAL A 54 -3.34 -13.35 8.32
CA VAL A 54 -3.70 -11.95 8.08
C VAL A 54 -3.36 -11.64 6.62
N PRO A 55 -4.23 -10.93 5.87
CA PRO A 55 -3.93 -10.53 4.51
C PRO A 55 -2.63 -9.74 4.41
N ILE A 56 -1.74 -10.21 3.54
CA ILE A 56 -0.52 -9.52 3.13
C ILE A 56 -0.70 -9.10 1.68
N VAL A 57 -0.54 -7.81 1.41
CA VAL A 57 -0.65 -7.24 0.07
C VAL A 57 0.68 -6.60 -0.33
N CYS A 58 1.32 -7.18 -1.33
CA CYS A 58 2.49 -6.63 -1.98
C CYS A 58 2.08 -5.74 -3.16
N ILE A 59 2.63 -4.53 -3.24
CA ILE A 59 2.39 -3.61 -4.36
C ILE A 59 3.74 -3.16 -4.94
N SER A 60 3.92 -3.40 -6.23
CA SER A 60 5.08 -2.95 -7.01
C SER A 60 4.63 -2.19 -8.26
N MET A 61 5.45 -1.25 -8.72
CA MET A 61 5.20 -0.48 -9.94
C MET A 61 6.28 -0.75 -10.98
N LEU A 62 5.88 -1.34 -12.10
CA LEU A 62 6.75 -1.74 -13.20
C LEU A 62 6.73 -0.65 -14.27
N GLY A 63 7.78 0.17 -14.30
CA GLY A 63 8.02 1.21 -15.32
C GLY A 63 9.22 0.90 -16.21
N GLY A 64 9.46 1.74 -17.22
CA GLY A 64 10.68 1.71 -18.03
C GLY A 64 10.89 0.38 -18.77
N ASP A 65 12.05 -0.24 -18.59
CA ASP A 65 12.42 -1.48 -19.30
C ASP A 65 11.43 -2.63 -19.07
N PHE A 66 10.81 -2.71 -17.89
CA PHE A 66 9.78 -3.72 -17.62
C PHE A 66 8.56 -3.58 -18.52
N VAL A 67 8.16 -2.34 -18.83
CA VAL A 67 7.04 -2.07 -19.74
C VAL A 67 7.40 -2.49 -21.17
N ASN A 68 8.66 -2.29 -21.57
CA ASN A 68 9.15 -2.71 -22.87
C ASN A 68 9.15 -4.25 -22.98
N VAL A 69 9.66 -4.95 -21.97
CA VAL A 69 9.66 -6.42 -21.93
C VAL A 69 8.25 -6.99 -21.93
N LEU A 70 7.34 -6.41 -21.14
CA LEU A 70 5.93 -6.79 -21.16
C LEU A 70 5.32 -6.55 -22.55
N GLY A 71 5.56 -5.38 -23.15
CA GLY A 71 5.11 -5.07 -24.50
C GLY A 71 5.61 -6.05 -25.55
N GLU A 72 6.90 -6.38 -25.54
CA GLU A 72 7.50 -7.37 -26.45
C GLU A 72 6.94 -8.77 -26.25
N ALA A 73 6.86 -9.24 -24.99
CA ALA A 73 6.32 -10.57 -24.67
C ALA A 73 4.84 -10.70 -25.04
N LEU A 74 4.09 -9.60 -24.95
CA LEU A 74 2.66 -9.53 -25.24
C LEU A 74 2.38 -9.10 -26.70
N LEU A 75 3.42 -8.84 -27.50
CA LEU A 75 3.34 -8.35 -28.88
C LEU A 75 2.50 -7.07 -29.06
N LEU A 76 2.54 -6.18 -28.07
CA LEU A 76 1.79 -4.93 -28.03
C LEU A 76 2.74 -3.73 -27.85
N PRO A 77 2.54 -2.61 -28.56
CA PRO A 77 3.26 -1.38 -28.24
C PRO A 77 2.97 -0.99 -26.78
N SER A 78 3.91 -0.29 -26.12
CA SER A 78 3.79 0.15 -24.72
C SER A 78 2.60 1.10 -24.54
N LEU A 79 1.40 0.54 -24.38
CA LEU A 79 0.16 1.31 -24.31
C LEU A 79 0.06 2.09 -23.01
N PHE A 80 0.74 1.64 -21.95
CA PHE A 80 0.69 2.24 -20.63
C PHE A 80 2.10 2.58 -20.16
N PRO A 81 2.29 3.70 -19.46
CA PRO A 81 3.61 4.10 -18.97
C PRO A 81 4.10 3.24 -17.80
N ALA A 82 3.21 2.57 -17.09
CA ALA A 82 3.54 1.67 -16.00
C ALA A 82 2.48 0.57 -15.83
N TRP A 83 2.86 -0.48 -15.12
CA TRP A 83 1.96 -1.52 -14.64
C TRP A 83 2.13 -1.71 -13.13
N MET A 84 1.03 -1.81 -12.41
CA MET A 84 1.01 -2.15 -10.99
C MET A 84 0.84 -3.66 -10.84
N LEU A 85 1.79 -4.29 -10.16
CA LEU A 85 1.71 -5.69 -9.75
C LEU A 85 1.20 -5.73 -8.31
N LEU A 86 -0.01 -6.26 -8.13
CA LEU A 86 -0.63 -6.46 -6.83
C LEU A 86 -0.62 -7.96 -6.53
N SER A 87 -0.02 -8.36 -5.42
CA SER A 87 -0.05 -9.76 -4.94
C SER A 87 -0.64 -9.81 -3.54
N ARG A 88 -1.69 -10.58 -3.36
CA ARG A 88 -2.38 -10.80 -2.09
C ARG A 88 -2.24 -12.25 -1.67
N PHE A 89 -1.86 -12.50 -0.43
CA PHE A 89 -1.77 -13.84 0.14
C PHE A 89 -1.82 -13.80 1.66
N ASP A 90 -2.02 -14.98 2.25
CA ASP A 90 -2.01 -15.24 3.68
C ASP A 90 -1.48 -16.67 3.92
N SER A 91 -1.70 -17.22 5.11
CA SER A 91 -1.23 -18.56 5.48
C SER A 91 -2.11 -19.72 4.98
N THR A 92 -3.34 -19.44 4.56
CA THR A 92 -4.38 -20.46 4.31
C THR A 92 -4.77 -20.55 2.84
N ASN A 93 -4.72 -19.43 2.12
CA ASN A 93 -5.25 -19.29 0.77
C ASN A 93 -4.15 -19.30 -0.29
N LYS A 94 -4.52 -19.75 -1.50
CA LYS A 94 -3.66 -19.60 -2.67
C LYS A 94 -3.42 -18.11 -2.95
N PRO A 95 -2.16 -17.69 -3.20
CA PRO A 95 -1.86 -16.32 -3.58
C PRO A 95 -2.66 -15.88 -4.80
N THR A 96 -3.16 -14.64 -4.75
CA THR A 96 -3.79 -13.97 -5.88
C THR A 96 -2.84 -12.89 -6.37
N THR A 97 -2.51 -12.92 -7.66
CA THR A 97 -1.68 -11.89 -8.30
C THR A 97 -2.44 -11.26 -9.45
N MET A 98 -2.39 -9.93 -9.52
CA MET A 98 -3.06 -9.13 -10.53
C MET A 98 -2.14 -8.08 -11.10
N LEU A 99 -2.16 -7.94 -12.42
CA LEU A 99 -1.47 -6.88 -13.14
C LEU A 99 -2.48 -5.82 -13.60
N LEU A 100 -2.30 -4.59 -13.14
CA LEU A 100 -3.17 -3.44 -13.42
C LEU A 100 -2.40 -2.39 -14.23
N PRO A 101 -2.89 -1.93 -15.37
CA PRO A 101 -2.24 -0.85 -16.10
C PRO A 101 -2.41 0.47 -15.36
N VAL A 102 -1.35 1.27 -15.37
CA VAL A 102 -1.30 2.56 -14.70
C VAL A 102 -1.00 3.62 -15.75
N ASP A 103 -1.86 4.63 -15.82
CA ASP A 103 -1.67 5.81 -16.65
C ASP A 103 -1.57 7.07 -15.80
N SER A 104 -1.11 8.17 -16.42
CA SER A 104 -0.92 9.43 -15.73
C SER A 104 -2.25 10.00 -15.21
N ILE A 105 -2.28 10.37 -13.94
CA ILE A 105 -3.34 11.16 -13.32
C ILE A 105 -3.16 12.60 -13.80
N SER A 106 -3.72 12.89 -14.98
CA SER A 106 -3.80 14.24 -15.51
C SER A 106 -4.96 14.97 -14.85
N LYS A 107 -4.72 16.19 -14.33
CA LYS A 107 -5.80 17.15 -14.18
C LYS A 107 -6.28 17.49 -15.59
N GLU A 108 -7.51 17.14 -15.94
CA GLU A 108 -8.14 17.74 -17.12
C GLU A 108 -7.91 19.25 -17.02
N ALA A 109 -7.42 19.86 -18.10
CA ALA A 109 -7.07 21.26 -18.15
C ALA A 109 -8.33 22.13 -18.05
N HIS A 110 -8.97 22.16 -16.89
CA HIS A 110 -9.76 23.29 -16.49
C HIS A 110 -8.77 24.43 -16.27
N ASN A 111 -8.68 25.26 -17.30
CA ASN A 111 -8.13 26.61 -17.27
C ASN A 111 -8.85 27.42 -16.18
N GLU A 112 -8.46 27.22 -14.94
CA GLU A 112 -8.55 28.26 -13.93
C GLU A 112 -7.14 28.44 -13.37
N ASP A 113 -6.63 29.65 -13.56
CA ASP A 113 -5.34 30.12 -13.06
C ASP A 113 -5.00 29.47 -11.72
N SER A 114 -3.96 28.62 -11.71
CA SER A 114 -3.37 28.13 -10.49
C SER A 114 -2.77 29.33 -9.75
N SER A 115 -3.58 29.99 -8.94
CA SER A 115 -3.26 31.17 -8.12
C SER A 115 -2.28 30.87 -6.97
N ILE A 116 -1.43 29.85 -7.14
CA ILE A 116 -0.21 29.63 -6.33
C ILE A 116 1.00 30.21 -7.08
N LYS A 117 0.83 31.30 -7.84
CA LYS A 117 1.95 32.04 -8.45
C LYS A 117 2.69 32.92 -7.43
N GLU A 118 2.17 33.08 -6.21
CA GLU A 118 2.77 33.94 -5.17
C GLU A 118 3.60 33.21 -4.10
N LEU A 119 3.73 31.88 -4.16
CA LEU A 119 4.68 31.16 -3.32
C LEU A 119 6.13 31.26 -3.84
N ASP A 120 6.31 31.83 -5.04
CA ASP A 120 7.61 32.12 -5.65
C ASP A 120 8.13 33.53 -5.29
N ASN A 121 7.53 34.22 -4.32
CA ASN A 121 8.09 35.47 -3.81
C ASN A 121 9.44 35.18 -3.10
N PRO A 122 10.60 35.65 -3.61
CA PRO A 122 11.92 35.31 -3.06
C PRO A 122 12.18 35.90 -1.67
N THR A 123 11.29 36.73 -1.16
CA THR A 123 11.46 37.54 0.07
C THR A 123 11.12 36.80 1.37
N ARG A 124 10.78 35.50 1.32
CA ARG A 124 10.54 34.67 2.53
C ARG A 124 11.22 33.30 2.46
N ALA A 125 12.38 33.20 1.80
CA ALA A 125 13.19 31.99 1.84
C ALA A 125 13.84 31.86 3.22
N SER A 126 13.18 31.20 4.17
CA SER A 126 13.90 30.55 5.25
C SER A 126 14.78 29.46 4.62
N ASP A 127 16.02 29.33 5.09
CA ASP A 127 17.10 28.50 4.51
C ASP A 127 16.83 26.98 4.43
N LYS A 128 15.59 26.54 4.67
CA LYS A 128 15.16 25.14 4.60
C LYS A 128 14.70 24.80 3.19
N ASN A 129 15.65 24.50 2.30
CA ASN A 129 15.33 23.90 1.01
C ASN A 129 14.73 22.50 1.22
N TRP A 130 13.50 22.28 0.71
CA TRP A 130 12.86 20.97 0.72
C TRP A 130 13.75 19.94 0.02
N LYS A 131 14.10 18.87 0.74
CA LYS A 131 14.75 17.69 0.17
C LYS A 131 13.69 16.63 -0.07
N CYS A 132 13.48 16.28 -1.33
CA CYS A 132 12.53 15.22 -1.65
C CYS A 132 13.04 13.88 -1.07
N PRO A 133 12.20 13.12 -0.35
CA PRO A 133 12.63 11.88 0.27
C PRO A 133 12.86 10.74 -0.73
N TRP A 134 12.48 10.92 -2.00
CA TRP A 134 12.76 9.99 -3.09
C TRP A 134 13.42 10.70 -4.28
N SER A 135 14.17 9.92 -5.07
CA SER A 135 14.74 10.36 -6.36
C SER A 135 13.65 10.52 -7.42
N CYS A 136 14.01 10.73 -8.69
CA CYS A 136 13.04 10.60 -9.78
C CYS A 136 12.60 9.12 -9.87
N THR A 137 11.30 8.87 -9.84
CA THR A 137 10.68 7.54 -9.87
C THR A 137 9.55 7.52 -10.89
N ILE A 138 9.00 6.34 -11.18
CA ILE A 138 7.84 6.20 -12.06
C ILE A 138 6.63 7.01 -11.57
N ILE A 139 6.49 7.25 -10.26
CA ILE A 139 5.42 8.06 -9.69
C ILE A 139 5.46 9.51 -10.15
N ASP A 140 6.63 10.06 -10.45
CA ASP A 140 6.74 11.42 -11.00
C ASP A 140 6.18 11.54 -12.41
N TYR A 141 6.06 10.41 -13.11
CA TYR A 141 5.44 10.33 -14.43
C TYR A 141 3.94 10.07 -14.32
N VAL A 142 3.53 9.10 -13.50
CA VAL A 142 2.12 8.68 -13.40
C VAL A 142 1.28 9.55 -12.45
N ALA A 143 1.90 10.27 -11.52
CA ALA A 143 1.25 11.24 -10.64
C ALA A 143 2.07 12.54 -10.56
N PRO A 144 2.20 13.28 -11.67
CA PRO A 144 3.18 14.37 -11.82
C PRO A 144 2.98 15.54 -10.86
N THR A 145 1.77 15.73 -10.33
CA THR A 145 1.45 16.80 -9.38
C THR A 145 1.81 16.45 -7.92
N PHE A 146 2.01 15.17 -7.60
CA PHE A 146 2.19 14.70 -6.21
C PHE A 146 3.46 15.25 -5.55
N ARG A 147 4.58 15.24 -6.28
CA ARG A 147 5.85 15.82 -5.79
C ARG A 147 5.69 17.31 -5.46
N LYS A 148 5.01 18.06 -6.31
CA LYS A 148 4.74 19.49 -6.10
C LYS A 148 3.85 19.70 -4.87
N LEU A 149 2.80 18.90 -4.71
CA LEU A 149 1.91 18.96 -3.56
C LEU A 149 2.68 18.80 -2.24
N LEU A 150 3.55 17.78 -2.14
CA LEU A 150 4.35 17.56 -0.92
C LEU A 150 5.36 18.67 -0.67
N LYS A 151 5.96 19.23 -1.73
CA LYS A 151 6.83 20.41 -1.63
C LYS A 151 6.08 21.63 -1.10
N ASP A 152 4.87 21.88 -1.61
CA ASP A 152 4.05 23.02 -1.21
C ASP A 152 3.52 22.85 0.22
N ASN A 153 3.17 21.62 0.64
CA ASN A 153 2.85 21.31 2.03
C ASN A 153 4.04 21.58 2.97
N PHE A 154 5.25 21.15 2.59
CA PHE A 154 6.45 21.44 3.37
C PHE A 154 6.72 22.94 3.52
N ARG A 155 6.57 23.71 2.43
CA ARG A 155 6.73 25.17 2.44
C ARG A 155 5.67 25.84 3.32
N SER A 156 4.41 25.40 3.24
CA SER A 156 3.31 25.89 4.07
C SER A 156 3.58 25.69 5.57
N LEU A 157 4.12 24.53 5.96
CA LEU A 157 4.48 24.24 7.36
C LEU A 157 5.72 25.02 7.81
N SER A 158 6.73 25.12 6.95
CA SER A 158 7.97 25.85 7.28
C SER A 158 7.74 27.34 7.45
N GLY A 159 6.84 27.94 6.65
CA GLY A 159 6.47 29.35 6.74
C GLY A 159 5.46 29.67 7.85
N ALA A 160 4.83 28.67 8.47
CA ALA A 160 3.86 28.89 9.55
C ALA A 160 4.51 29.44 10.84
N ILE A 161 5.79 29.12 11.05
CA ILE A 161 6.59 29.56 12.20
C ILE A 161 6.80 31.09 12.19
N ASP A 162 6.76 31.71 11.01
CA ASP A 162 7.06 33.12 10.80
C ASP A 162 5.80 34.02 10.73
N ILE A 163 4.59 33.49 10.97
CA ILE A 163 3.36 34.29 10.90
C ILE A 163 3.22 35.12 12.19
N PRO A 164 3.25 36.47 12.12
CA PRO A 164 3.08 37.31 13.30
C PRO A 164 1.68 37.11 13.91
N LYS A 165 1.60 37.01 15.24
CA LYS A 165 0.36 36.74 16.00
C LYS A 165 -0.78 37.74 15.73
N ASP A 166 -0.48 38.93 15.21
CA ASP A 166 -1.45 40.01 15.02
C ASP A 166 -2.12 40.02 13.62
N GLY A 167 -1.76 39.10 12.72
CA GLY A 167 -2.24 39.09 11.34
C GLY A 167 -3.39 38.13 11.07
N GLN A 168 -4.61 38.41 11.55
CA GLN A 168 -5.80 37.55 11.31
C GLN A 168 -5.99 37.19 9.82
N ALA A 169 -5.72 38.12 8.90
CA ALA A 169 -5.79 37.89 7.46
C ALA A 169 -4.73 36.91 6.93
N ASN A 170 -3.53 36.89 7.51
CA ASN A 170 -2.47 35.95 7.15
C ASN A 170 -2.82 34.52 7.61
N THR A 171 -3.43 34.39 8.79
CA THR A 171 -3.91 33.10 9.31
C THR A 171 -5.02 32.53 8.44
N VAL A 172 -6.00 33.35 8.05
CA VAL A 172 -7.09 32.93 7.13
C VAL A 172 -6.53 32.48 5.78
N ARG A 173 -5.58 33.24 5.22
CA ARG A 173 -4.93 32.88 3.96
C ARG A 173 -4.17 31.55 4.05
N TRP A 174 -3.38 31.36 5.11
CA TRP A 174 -2.65 30.12 5.35
C TRP A 174 -3.57 28.90 5.45
N TRP A 175 -4.69 29.02 6.18
CA TRP A 175 -5.70 27.95 6.26
C TRP A 175 -6.35 27.67 4.90
N SER A 176 -6.67 28.70 4.12
CA SER A 176 -7.20 28.55 2.77
C SER A 176 -6.23 27.79 1.86
N ASP A 177 -4.94 28.14 1.88
CA ASP A 177 -3.92 27.46 1.10
C ASP A 177 -3.76 25.99 1.53
N ARG A 178 -3.84 25.69 2.84
CA ARG A 178 -3.80 24.31 3.35
C ARG A 178 -5.02 23.49 2.99
N MET A 179 -6.21 24.09 3.01
CA MET A 179 -7.44 23.43 2.56
C MET A 179 -7.37 23.09 1.07
N LYS A 180 -6.76 23.97 0.26
CA LYS A 180 -6.50 23.66 -1.15
C LYS A 180 -5.56 22.45 -1.31
N LEU A 181 -4.44 22.42 -0.58
CA LEU A 181 -3.53 21.27 -0.59
C LEU A 181 -4.21 19.97 -0.14
N ASN A 182 -5.07 20.04 0.87
CA ASN A 182 -5.85 18.90 1.33
C ASN A 182 -6.80 18.38 0.23
N ASN A 183 -7.51 19.28 -0.45
CA ASN A 183 -8.41 18.92 -1.54
C ASN A 183 -7.65 18.36 -2.75
N ASP A 184 -6.50 18.95 -3.10
CA ASP A 184 -5.64 18.45 -4.16
C ASP A 184 -5.13 17.02 -3.84
N LEU A 185 -4.84 16.71 -2.57
CA LEU A 185 -4.45 15.36 -2.16
C LEU A 185 -5.62 14.38 -2.27
N ASN A 186 -6.82 14.80 -1.82
CA ASN A 186 -8.03 14.00 -1.94
C ASN A 186 -8.33 13.66 -3.41
N GLU A 187 -8.21 14.62 -4.32
CA GLU A 187 -8.39 14.42 -5.76
C GLU A 187 -7.39 13.40 -6.33
N ILE A 188 -6.12 13.47 -5.92
CA ILE A 188 -5.12 12.47 -6.33
C ILE A 188 -5.50 11.08 -5.82
N LEU A 189 -5.94 10.95 -4.56
CA LEU A 189 -6.31 9.66 -3.97
C LEU A 189 -7.56 9.06 -4.63
N GLU A 190 -8.57 9.87 -4.93
CA GLU A 190 -9.75 9.45 -5.69
C GLU A 190 -9.39 8.99 -7.09
N ASN A 191 -8.47 9.70 -7.76
CA ASN A 191 -7.98 9.31 -9.07
C ASN A 191 -7.13 8.04 -9.01
N MET A 192 -6.26 7.87 -8.01
CA MET A 192 -5.52 6.62 -7.81
C MET A 192 -6.49 5.44 -7.66
N GLU A 193 -7.51 5.57 -6.82
CA GLU A 193 -8.52 4.53 -6.65
C GLU A 193 -9.30 4.28 -7.95
N LYS A 194 -9.88 5.31 -8.55
CA LYS A 194 -10.76 5.15 -9.71
C LYS A 194 -10.00 4.75 -10.97
N LEU A 195 -8.89 5.42 -11.25
CA LEU A 195 -8.17 5.30 -12.52
C LEU A 195 -7.20 4.14 -12.53
N TRP A 196 -6.48 3.86 -11.43
CA TRP A 196 -5.50 2.77 -11.38
C TRP A 196 -6.12 1.46 -10.90
N LEU A 197 -6.84 1.48 -9.78
CA LEU A 197 -7.40 0.26 -9.18
C LEU A 197 -8.77 -0.12 -9.76
N GLY A 198 -9.66 0.86 -9.90
CA GLY A 198 -11.06 0.70 -10.27
C GLY A 198 -11.76 -0.39 -9.44
N PRO A 199 -12.36 -1.42 -10.07
CA PRO A 199 -13.04 -2.50 -9.35
C PRO A 199 -12.11 -3.37 -8.51
N TRP A 200 -10.79 -3.31 -8.74
CA TRP A 200 -9.82 -4.16 -8.04
C TRP A 200 -9.33 -3.59 -6.71
N LYS A 201 -9.86 -2.42 -6.32
CA LYS A 201 -9.56 -1.78 -5.04
C LYS A 201 -9.88 -2.66 -3.82
N TYR A 202 -10.84 -3.58 -3.95
CA TYR A 202 -11.22 -4.51 -2.87
C TYR A 202 -10.12 -5.51 -2.53
N LEU A 203 -9.16 -5.75 -3.44
CA LEU A 203 -7.99 -6.59 -3.16
C LEU A 203 -7.11 -6.05 -2.02
N LEU A 204 -7.28 -4.77 -1.68
CA LEU A 204 -6.57 -4.12 -0.58
C LEU A 204 -7.28 -4.27 0.78
N LEU A 205 -8.49 -4.84 0.84
CA LEU A 205 -9.30 -4.93 2.05
C LEU A 205 -9.00 -6.17 2.91
N GLY A 206 -9.22 -6.07 4.21
CA GLY A 206 -9.16 -7.20 5.14
C GLY A 206 -10.25 -8.24 4.91
N HIS A 207 -10.07 -9.44 5.49
CA HIS A 207 -11.14 -10.42 5.59
C HIS A 207 -12.27 -9.88 6.47
N GLN A 208 -13.52 -10.21 6.15
CA GLN A 208 -14.63 -9.88 7.05
C GLN A 208 -14.56 -10.79 8.29
N SER A 209 -14.77 -10.21 9.48
CA SER A 209 -14.67 -10.92 10.77
C SER A 209 -15.79 -11.95 11.02
N ALA A 210 -16.92 -11.81 10.34
CA ALA A 210 -18.00 -12.78 10.32
C ALA A 210 -18.20 -13.26 8.88
N ASP A 211 -18.22 -14.58 8.65
CA ASP A 211 -18.58 -15.18 7.36
C ASP A 211 -20.09 -14.94 7.14
N GLN A 212 -20.44 -13.73 6.69
CA GLN A 212 -21.82 -13.32 6.47
C GLN A 212 -22.34 -13.74 5.10
N HIS A 213 -21.45 -13.95 4.14
CA HIS A 213 -21.85 -14.50 2.85
C HIS A 213 -22.14 -15.97 3.03
N SER A 214 -23.28 -16.43 2.50
CA SER A 214 -23.50 -17.86 2.42
C SER A 214 -22.37 -18.46 1.59
N GLU A 215 -21.69 -19.49 2.10
CA GLU A 215 -20.78 -20.32 1.30
C GLU A 215 -21.47 -20.75 -0.01
N ALA A 216 -22.80 -20.91 0.02
CA ALA A 216 -23.62 -21.12 -1.16
C ALA A 216 -23.49 -20.02 -2.24
N VAL A 217 -23.46 -18.73 -1.90
CA VAL A 217 -23.26 -17.65 -2.89
C VAL A 217 -21.86 -17.72 -3.50
N LEU A 218 -20.84 -17.97 -2.69
CA LEU A 218 -19.47 -18.15 -3.17
C LEU A 218 -19.38 -19.34 -4.13
N GLU A 219 -19.91 -20.50 -3.73
CA GLU A 219 -19.97 -21.72 -4.54
C GLU A 219 -20.77 -21.52 -5.82
N ASN A 220 -21.92 -20.84 -5.77
CA ASN A 220 -22.74 -20.55 -6.95
C ASN A 220 -22.00 -19.67 -7.94
N LEU A 221 -21.30 -18.63 -7.47
CA LEU A 221 -20.54 -17.73 -8.33
C LEU A 221 -19.35 -18.44 -8.97
N ILE A 222 -18.59 -19.23 -8.21
CA ILE A 222 -17.48 -20.04 -8.72
C ILE A 222 -17.98 -21.06 -9.74
N THR A 223 -19.03 -21.81 -9.40
CA THR A 223 -19.61 -22.83 -10.30
C THR A 223 -20.11 -22.19 -11.58
N GLY A 224 -20.76 -21.02 -11.52
CA GLY A 224 -21.21 -20.29 -12.70
C GLY A 224 -20.05 -19.77 -13.56
N LEU A 225 -18.97 -19.28 -12.94
CA LEU A 225 -17.74 -18.89 -13.64
C LEU A 225 -17.08 -20.07 -14.36
N GLU A 226 -17.06 -21.24 -13.73
CA GLU A 226 -16.51 -22.46 -14.32
C GLU A 226 -17.40 -23.03 -15.43
N SER A 227 -18.72 -23.15 -15.20
CA SER A 227 -19.64 -23.81 -16.12
C SER A 227 -19.95 -22.96 -17.36
N GLU A 228 -20.22 -21.66 -17.17
CA GLU A 228 -20.64 -20.77 -18.26
C GLU A 228 -19.43 -20.15 -18.99
N PHE A 229 -18.34 -19.89 -18.28
CA PHE A 229 -17.19 -19.13 -18.81
C PHE A 229 -15.88 -19.92 -18.86
N LYS A 230 -15.84 -21.16 -18.35
CA LYS A 230 -14.62 -22.00 -18.28
C LYS A 230 -13.47 -21.30 -17.54
N LEU A 231 -13.82 -20.49 -16.54
CA LEU A 231 -12.86 -19.75 -15.72
C LEU A 231 -12.73 -20.42 -14.35
N GLU A 232 -11.59 -21.06 -14.10
CA GLU A 232 -11.22 -21.52 -12.76
C GLU A 232 -10.81 -20.31 -11.91
N ALA A 233 -11.71 -19.87 -11.03
CA ALA A 233 -11.49 -18.70 -10.19
C ALA A 233 -10.95 -19.09 -8.82
N ASN A 234 -9.97 -18.35 -8.31
CA ASN A 234 -9.49 -18.54 -6.94
C ASN A 234 -10.62 -18.17 -5.95
N PRO A 235 -11.07 -19.09 -5.08
CA PRO A 235 -12.13 -18.78 -4.11
C PRO A 235 -11.80 -17.58 -3.21
N ALA A 236 -10.53 -17.41 -2.83
CA ALA A 236 -10.09 -16.28 -2.02
C ALA A 236 -10.28 -14.94 -2.74
N LEU A 237 -10.07 -14.89 -4.05
CA LEU A 237 -10.32 -13.69 -4.87
C LEU A 237 -11.81 -13.35 -4.89
N ILE A 238 -12.67 -14.35 -5.11
CA ILE A 238 -14.13 -14.15 -5.16
C ILE A 238 -14.66 -13.72 -3.78
N LYS A 239 -14.19 -14.35 -2.70
CA LYS A 239 -14.55 -13.99 -1.32
C LYS A 239 -14.20 -12.53 -1.01
N VAL A 240 -13.03 -12.06 -1.47
CA VAL A 240 -12.60 -10.66 -1.29
C VAL A 240 -13.46 -9.67 -2.09
N ILE A 241 -13.84 -10.03 -3.32
CA ILE A 241 -14.74 -9.20 -4.14
C ILE A 241 -16.11 -9.12 -3.49
N LEU A 242 -16.74 -10.26 -3.18
CA LEU A 242 -18.05 -10.32 -2.52
C LEU A 242 -18.04 -9.54 -1.20
N GLY A 243 -16.97 -9.71 -0.43
CA GLY A 243 -16.81 -9.02 0.84
C GLY A 243 -16.54 -7.52 0.70
N GLY A 244 -16.24 -6.99 -0.48
CA GLY A 244 -15.88 -5.59 -0.70
C GLY A 244 -16.93 -4.76 -1.45
N VAL A 245 -17.65 -5.38 -2.38
CA VAL A 245 -18.63 -4.69 -3.24
C VAL A 245 -19.84 -4.18 -2.45
N ALA A 246 -20.26 -2.95 -2.76
CA ALA A 246 -21.44 -2.32 -2.14
C ALA A 246 -22.69 -2.40 -3.02
N SER A 247 -22.54 -2.76 -4.30
CA SER A 247 -23.64 -2.89 -5.24
C SER A 247 -23.41 -3.98 -6.27
N VAL A 248 -24.50 -4.41 -6.89
CA VAL A 248 -24.47 -5.43 -7.94
C VAL A 248 -23.77 -4.92 -9.19
N ASP A 249 -23.80 -3.62 -9.46
CA ASP A 249 -23.08 -3.02 -10.59
C ASP A 249 -21.57 -3.08 -10.39
N GLU A 250 -21.09 -2.88 -9.15
CA GLU A 250 -19.68 -3.07 -8.82
C GLU A 250 -19.26 -4.54 -8.96
N LEU A 251 -20.10 -5.48 -8.51
CA LEU A 251 -19.88 -6.92 -8.70
C LEU A 251 -19.85 -7.29 -10.19
N LYS A 252 -20.79 -6.78 -10.99
CA LYS A 252 -20.86 -7.00 -12.44
C LYS A 252 -19.58 -6.52 -13.13
N GLU A 253 -19.05 -5.35 -12.77
CA GLU A 253 -17.79 -4.86 -13.34
C GLU A 253 -16.62 -5.77 -12.94
N CYS A 254 -16.53 -6.23 -11.68
CA CYS A 254 -15.49 -7.17 -11.26
C CYS A 254 -15.57 -8.49 -12.04
N VAL A 255 -16.74 -9.12 -12.08
CA VAL A 255 -16.98 -10.40 -12.76
C VAL A 255 -16.77 -10.29 -14.26
N SER A 256 -17.22 -9.19 -14.88
CA SER A 256 -16.99 -8.94 -16.31
C SER A 256 -15.49 -8.84 -16.63
N GLN A 257 -14.70 -8.19 -15.76
CA GLN A 257 -13.26 -8.12 -15.95
C GLN A 257 -12.57 -9.45 -15.65
N LEU A 258 -13.00 -10.24 -14.65
CA LEU A 258 -12.50 -11.60 -14.40
C LEU A 258 -12.64 -12.48 -15.65
N VAL A 259 -13.83 -12.50 -16.26
CA VAL A 259 -14.12 -13.27 -17.47
C VAL A 259 -13.33 -12.75 -18.66
N SER A 260 -13.29 -11.42 -18.84
CA SER A 260 -12.58 -10.81 -19.97
C SER A 260 -11.08 -11.07 -19.91
N TYR A 261 -10.47 -11.03 -18.72
CA TYR A 261 -9.02 -10.97 -18.55
C TYR A 261 -8.41 -12.18 -17.83
N LYS A 262 -9.18 -13.28 -17.70
CA LYS A 262 -8.77 -14.53 -17.06
C LYS A 262 -8.22 -14.38 -15.64
N ALA A 263 -8.76 -13.43 -14.86
CA ALA A 263 -8.38 -13.14 -13.47
C ALA A 263 -6.93 -12.70 -13.18
N TYR A 264 -6.01 -12.72 -14.15
CA TYR A 264 -4.62 -12.29 -13.98
C TYR A 264 -4.40 -10.80 -14.32
N PHE A 265 -5.22 -10.25 -15.20
CA PHE A 265 -5.21 -8.83 -15.53
C PHE A 265 -6.51 -8.17 -15.07
N GLY A 266 -6.40 -6.89 -14.76
CA GLY A 266 -7.52 -6.04 -14.43
C GLY A 266 -7.32 -4.65 -14.99
N ARG A 267 -8.34 -3.79 -14.88
CA ARG A 267 -8.21 -2.38 -15.26
C ARG A 267 -8.98 -1.45 -14.35
N GLY A 268 -8.36 -0.31 -14.07
CA GLY A 268 -9.06 0.86 -13.60
C GLY A 268 -9.67 1.68 -14.74
N GLY A 269 -10.09 2.90 -14.41
CA GLY A 269 -10.74 3.83 -15.33
C GLY A 269 -9.82 4.40 -16.42
N CYS A 270 -8.50 4.47 -16.22
CA CYS A 270 -7.62 5.13 -17.20
C CYS A 270 -7.37 4.34 -18.48
N CYS A 271 -7.66 3.04 -18.47
CA CYS A 271 -7.17 2.16 -19.52
C CYS A 271 -8.10 2.12 -20.73
N GLY A 272 -9.38 2.52 -20.60
CA GLY A 272 -10.39 2.30 -21.64
C GLY A 272 -10.54 0.81 -22.00
N ARG A 273 -11.67 0.40 -22.58
CA ARG A 273 -11.80 -1.01 -23.03
C ARG A 273 -10.91 -1.30 -24.24
N ASP A 274 -10.69 -0.30 -25.10
CA ASP A 274 -10.02 -0.49 -26.38
C ASP A 274 -8.51 -0.71 -26.26
N ARG A 275 -7.81 -0.01 -25.34
CA ARG A 275 -6.35 -0.21 -25.15
C ARG A 275 -6.03 -1.55 -24.49
N LEU A 276 -6.98 -2.15 -23.78
CA LEU A 276 -6.82 -3.49 -23.19
C LEU A 276 -7.45 -4.61 -24.01
N ARG A 277 -8.03 -4.31 -25.18
CA ARG A 277 -8.70 -5.32 -26.02
C ARG A 277 -7.79 -6.50 -26.33
N ALA A 278 -6.49 -6.28 -26.49
CA ALA A 278 -5.54 -7.35 -26.78
C ALA A 278 -5.38 -8.39 -25.66
N PHE A 279 -5.71 -8.02 -24.42
CA PHE A 279 -5.71 -8.92 -23.26
C PHE A 279 -7.08 -9.55 -23.01
N SER A 280 -8.13 -9.06 -23.68
CA SER A 280 -9.50 -9.52 -23.49
C SER A 280 -9.76 -10.78 -24.30
N CYS A 281 -10.32 -11.79 -23.65
CA CYS A 281 -11.13 -12.79 -24.33
C CYS A 281 -12.39 -12.07 -24.85
N GLN A 282 -12.77 -12.32 -26.11
CA GLN A 282 -14.04 -11.79 -26.62
C GLN A 282 -15.17 -12.47 -25.84
N ILE A 283 -15.93 -11.68 -25.08
CA ILE A 283 -17.18 -12.12 -24.50
C ILE A 283 -18.25 -11.86 -25.55
N ASP A 284 -18.87 -12.92 -26.07
CA ASP A 284 -19.99 -12.79 -27.00
C ASP A 284 -21.14 -12.04 -26.33
N ALA A 285 -21.92 -11.26 -27.10
CA ALA A 285 -23.05 -10.51 -26.55
C ALA A 285 -24.06 -11.41 -25.81
N GLU A 286 -24.15 -12.68 -26.20
CA GLU A 286 -24.98 -13.71 -25.57
C GLU A 286 -24.49 -14.09 -24.16
N ALA A 287 -23.19 -13.97 -23.89
CA ALA A 287 -22.59 -14.27 -22.59
C ALA A 287 -22.80 -13.16 -21.54
N LEU A 288 -23.37 -12.01 -21.93
CA LEU A 288 -23.78 -10.96 -20.99
C LEU A 288 -25.02 -11.34 -20.17
N VAL A 289 -25.93 -12.15 -20.73
CA VAL A 289 -27.16 -12.57 -20.05
C VAL A 289 -26.87 -13.53 -18.90
N PRO A 290 -26.06 -14.61 -19.07
CA PRO A 290 -25.61 -15.44 -17.96
C PRO A 290 -24.87 -14.65 -16.88
N LEU A 291 -24.02 -13.69 -17.26
CA LEU A 291 -23.29 -12.84 -16.31
C LEU A 291 -24.26 -12.01 -15.45
N GLU A 292 -25.26 -11.42 -16.09
CA GLU A 292 -26.28 -10.63 -15.40
C GLU A 292 -27.11 -11.48 -14.44
N HIS A 293 -27.55 -12.66 -14.87
CA HIS A 293 -28.26 -13.60 -13.99
C HIS A 293 -27.40 -14.03 -12.80
N LEU A 294 -26.12 -14.34 -13.03
CA LEU A 294 -25.17 -14.75 -12.01
C LEU A 294 -24.98 -13.67 -10.94
N CYS A 295 -24.80 -12.41 -11.35
CA CYS A 295 -24.59 -11.30 -10.41
C CYS A 295 -25.89 -10.87 -9.71
N ASN A 296 -27.03 -10.89 -10.41
CA ASN A 296 -28.33 -10.53 -9.81
C ASN A 296 -28.80 -11.56 -8.76
N GLY A 297 -28.31 -12.80 -8.83
CA GLY A 297 -28.57 -13.80 -7.78
C GLY A 297 -27.99 -13.43 -6.41
N VAL A 298 -27.06 -12.47 -6.35
CA VAL A 298 -26.32 -12.08 -5.14
C VAL A 298 -26.93 -10.87 -4.42
N VAL A 299 -27.87 -10.14 -5.06
CA VAL A 299 -28.40 -8.83 -4.58
C VAL A 299 -28.93 -8.88 -3.14
N ASN A 300 -29.57 -9.99 -2.76
CA ASN A 300 -30.23 -10.11 -1.46
C ASN A 300 -29.28 -10.47 -0.31
N GLU A 301 -28.01 -10.78 -0.61
CA GLU A 301 -27.01 -11.26 0.36
C GLU A 301 -25.76 -10.35 0.43
N LEU A 302 -25.78 -9.19 -0.23
CA LEU A 302 -24.77 -8.16 -0.02
C LEU A 302 -25.03 -7.49 1.35
N SER A 303 -24.30 -7.96 2.36
CA SER A 303 -24.44 -7.53 3.76
C SER A 303 -23.85 -6.15 4.05
N GLU A 304 -24.22 -5.60 5.22
CA GLU A 304 -23.73 -4.32 5.74
C GLU A 304 -22.22 -4.33 6.02
N LEU A 305 -21.63 -3.13 6.18
CA LEU A 305 -20.21 -2.96 6.50
C LEU A 305 -19.86 -3.62 7.85
N VAL A 306 -19.11 -4.73 7.78
CA VAL A 306 -18.60 -5.47 8.94
C VAL A 306 -17.18 -5.03 9.28
N GLU A 307 -16.80 -5.19 10.54
CA GLU A 307 -15.40 -5.12 10.96
C GLU A 307 -14.55 -6.09 10.14
N ARG A 308 -13.38 -5.61 9.70
CA ARG A 308 -12.42 -6.37 8.90
C ARG A 308 -11.17 -6.65 9.72
N THR A 309 -10.51 -7.76 9.40
CA THR A 309 -9.16 -8.02 9.88
C THR A 309 -8.20 -6.94 9.38
N PRO A 310 -7.09 -6.68 10.08
CA PRO A 310 -6.05 -5.80 9.55
C PRO A 310 -5.43 -6.33 8.25
N VAL A 311 -4.70 -5.47 7.55
CA VAL A 311 -3.93 -5.82 6.34
C VAL A 311 -2.49 -5.34 6.49
N ILE A 312 -1.54 -6.16 6.05
CA ILE A 312 -0.13 -5.80 6.02
C ILE A 312 0.27 -5.46 4.59
N LEU A 313 0.65 -4.21 4.33
CA LEU A 313 1.22 -3.74 3.09
C LEU A 313 2.72 -4.00 3.04
N VAL A 314 3.18 -4.59 1.94
CA VAL A 314 4.60 -4.67 1.58
C VAL A 314 4.79 -3.88 0.29
N LEU A 315 5.36 -2.69 0.41
CA LEU A 315 5.46 -1.73 -0.68
C LEU A 315 6.87 -1.71 -1.26
N ASP A 316 6.95 -1.80 -2.59
CA ASP A 316 8.20 -1.55 -3.30
C ASP A 316 8.64 -0.09 -3.13
N THR A 317 9.95 0.13 -3.24
CA THR A 317 10.63 1.43 -3.03
C THR A 317 9.97 2.55 -3.82
N ASP A 318 9.63 2.27 -5.08
CA ASP A 318 9.03 3.22 -6.01
C ASP A 318 7.58 3.58 -5.71
N VAL A 319 6.93 2.98 -4.70
CA VAL A 319 5.54 3.29 -4.31
C VAL A 319 5.37 3.65 -2.83
N GLN A 320 6.46 3.66 -2.03
CA GLN A 320 6.38 3.94 -0.59
C GLN A 320 5.93 5.35 -0.25
N MET A 321 6.23 6.37 -1.05
CA MET A 321 5.82 7.74 -0.76
C MET A 321 4.30 7.99 -0.88
N LEU A 322 3.56 7.10 -1.53
CA LEU A 322 2.12 7.26 -1.71
C LEU A 322 1.38 6.89 -0.42
N PRO A 323 0.34 7.65 -0.03
CA PRO A 323 -0.42 7.38 1.18
C PRO A 323 -1.55 6.37 0.90
N TRP A 324 -1.18 5.12 0.56
CA TRP A 324 -2.11 4.04 0.22
C TRP A 324 -3.25 3.86 1.22
N GLU A 325 -2.96 4.01 2.51
CA GLU A 325 -3.92 3.91 3.62
C GLU A 325 -5.04 4.95 3.55
N ASN A 326 -4.83 6.05 2.81
CA ASN A 326 -5.80 7.13 2.68
C ASN A 326 -6.70 7.01 1.43
N LEU A 327 -6.54 5.93 0.64
CA LEU A 327 -7.47 5.65 -0.46
C LEU A 327 -8.92 5.58 0.07
N PRO A 328 -9.91 6.12 -0.66
CA PRO A 328 -11.30 6.18 -0.20
C PRO A 328 -11.84 4.87 0.38
N VAL A 329 -11.58 3.73 -0.28
CA VAL A 329 -12.02 2.40 0.16
C VAL A 329 -11.31 1.91 1.44
N LEU A 330 -10.14 2.47 1.78
CA LEU A 330 -9.28 2.03 2.88
C LEU A 330 -9.36 2.91 4.13
N ARG A 331 -10.11 4.03 4.11
CA ARG A 331 -10.14 4.99 5.24
C ARG A 331 -10.55 4.37 6.58
N ASN A 332 -11.35 3.31 6.55
CA ASN A 332 -11.82 2.58 7.74
C ASN A 332 -11.17 1.19 7.87
N GLN A 333 -10.11 0.92 7.11
CA GLN A 333 -9.39 -0.34 7.15
C GLN A 333 -8.15 -0.18 8.04
N GLU A 334 -7.94 -1.11 8.96
CA GLU A 334 -6.70 -1.19 9.74
C GLU A 334 -5.57 -1.70 8.83
N MET A 335 -4.51 -0.89 8.68
CA MET A 335 -3.42 -1.12 7.73
C MET A 335 -2.06 -0.92 8.40
N TYR A 336 -1.12 -1.83 8.13
CA TYR A 336 0.26 -1.75 8.62
C TYR A 336 1.24 -1.90 7.47
N ARG A 337 2.36 -1.16 7.48
CA ARG A 337 3.43 -1.37 6.50
C ARG A 337 4.53 -2.24 7.08
N MET A 338 4.99 -3.20 6.28
CA MET A 338 6.19 -3.98 6.56
C MET A 338 7.17 -3.87 5.40
N PRO A 339 8.48 -3.72 5.67
CA PRO A 339 9.47 -3.47 4.61
C PRO A 339 9.70 -4.69 3.72
N SER A 340 9.38 -5.89 4.20
CA SER A 340 9.40 -7.12 3.41
C SER A 340 8.55 -8.18 4.07
N VAL A 341 8.16 -9.21 3.31
CA VAL A 341 7.52 -10.41 3.87
C VAL A 341 8.44 -11.08 4.91
N ARG A 342 9.77 -11.04 4.70
CA ARG A 342 10.74 -11.57 5.68
C ARG A 342 10.66 -10.85 7.03
N SER A 343 10.41 -9.55 7.02
CA SER A 343 10.28 -8.76 8.24
C SER A 343 9.04 -9.13 9.05
N ILE A 344 7.97 -9.58 8.38
CA ILE A 344 6.76 -10.10 9.05
C ILE A 344 7.13 -11.32 9.89
N PHE A 345 7.79 -12.31 9.29
CA PHE A 345 8.26 -13.50 10.03
C PHE A 345 9.15 -13.14 11.22
N LEU A 346 10.08 -12.21 11.03
CA LEU A 346 11.00 -11.80 12.11
C LEU A 346 10.26 -11.12 13.26
N ALA A 347 9.23 -10.32 12.97
CA ALA A 347 8.40 -9.70 13.99
C ALA A 347 7.61 -10.76 14.78
N LEU A 348 7.00 -11.73 14.09
CA LEU A 348 6.21 -12.80 14.71
C LEU A 348 7.06 -13.80 15.51
N THR A 349 8.25 -14.15 15.02
CA THR A 349 9.16 -15.08 15.73
C THR A 349 9.69 -14.46 17.02
N ARG A 350 9.83 -13.13 17.06
CA ARG A 350 10.26 -12.44 18.28
C ARG A 350 9.16 -12.44 19.35
N SER A 351 7.88 -12.38 18.97
CA SER A 351 6.78 -12.42 19.95
C SER A 351 6.56 -13.82 20.55
N THR A 352 6.65 -14.89 19.74
CA THR A 352 6.41 -16.26 20.22
C THR A 352 7.46 -16.76 21.20
N ASN A 353 8.69 -16.23 21.17
CA ASN A 353 9.73 -16.57 22.13
C ASN A 353 9.47 -16.04 23.56
N HIS A 354 8.54 -15.11 23.74
CA HIS A 354 8.24 -14.48 25.03
C HIS A 354 7.00 -15.05 25.75
N GLN A 355 6.14 -15.83 25.06
CA GLN A 355 4.93 -16.42 25.66
C GLN A 355 5.01 -17.96 25.55
N LYS A 356 5.41 -18.61 26.66
CA LYS A 356 5.54 -20.08 26.78
C LYS A 356 4.35 -20.76 27.48
N ASP A 357 3.26 -20.04 27.72
CA ASP A 357 2.09 -20.60 28.41
C ASP A 357 0.99 -20.97 27.41
N ALA A 358 0.92 -22.26 27.10
CA ALA A 358 0.13 -22.89 26.04
C ALA A 358 -1.40 -22.94 26.26
N SER A 359 -2.00 -21.96 26.94
CA SER A 359 -3.44 -22.01 27.31
C SER A 359 -4.29 -20.84 26.83
N VAL A 360 -3.75 -19.90 26.06
CA VAL A 360 -4.50 -18.78 25.48
C VAL A 360 -4.34 -18.83 23.96
N ILE A 361 -5.39 -18.52 23.21
CA ILE A 361 -5.31 -18.30 21.76
C ILE A 361 -4.28 -17.17 21.57
N ASP A 362 -3.09 -17.51 21.08
CA ASP A 362 -2.03 -16.53 20.91
C ASP A 362 -2.52 -15.43 19.95
N PRO A 363 -2.41 -14.15 20.33
CA PRO A 363 -2.78 -13.08 19.43
C PRO A 363 -1.89 -13.15 18.18
N PRO A 364 -2.43 -12.86 16.98
CA PRO A 364 -1.68 -12.92 15.74
C PRO A 364 -0.51 -11.92 15.67
N PHE A 365 -0.44 -10.99 16.63
CA PHE A 365 0.56 -9.93 16.70
C PHE A 365 1.22 -9.84 18.08
N PRO A 366 2.46 -9.33 18.15
CA PRO A 366 3.13 -9.01 19.41
C PRO A 366 2.26 -8.09 20.27
N VAL A 367 2.12 -8.41 21.56
CA VAL A 367 1.44 -7.55 22.54
C VAL A 367 2.47 -6.65 23.22
N ILE A 368 2.15 -5.38 23.35
CA ILE A 368 2.95 -4.40 24.09
C ILE A 368 2.41 -4.32 25.53
N ASP A 369 3.29 -4.32 26.52
CA ASP A 369 2.92 -4.05 27.91
C ASP A 369 2.71 -2.54 28.11
N PRO A 370 1.48 -2.06 28.34
CA PRO A 370 1.21 -0.63 28.49
C PRO A 370 1.78 -0.04 29.79
N PHE A 371 2.22 -0.87 30.74
CA PHE A 371 2.85 -0.39 31.99
C PHE A 371 4.38 -0.31 31.88
N ASN A 372 4.95 -0.90 30.83
CA ASN A 372 6.37 -0.86 30.55
C ASN A 372 6.65 -0.05 29.27
N ALA A 373 6.42 1.26 29.37
CA ALA A 373 6.64 2.20 28.30
C ALA A 373 7.58 3.35 28.72
N PHE A 374 8.22 3.96 27.72
CA PHE A 374 9.03 5.16 27.87
C PHE A 374 8.49 6.26 26.95
N TYR A 375 8.36 7.49 27.46
CA TYR A 375 7.86 8.63 26.68
C TYR A 375 8.91 9.73 26.48
N LEU A 376 8.86 10.37 25.31
CA LEU A 376 9.62 11.57 24.97
C LEU A 376 8.67 12.65 24.48
N LEU A 377 8.52 13.72 25.25
CA LEU A 377 7.63 14.83 24.93
C LEU A 377 8.44 16.10 24.66
N ASN A 378 8.30 16.69 23.47
CA ASN A 378 8.98 17.92 23.08
C ASN A 378 10.50 17.95 23.36
N PRO A 379 11.30 16.95 22.91
CA PRO A 379 12.74 16.91 23.18
C PRO A 379 13.53 18.06 22.52
N GLY A 380 12.95 18.71 21.50
CA GLY A 380 13.54 19.89 20.84
C GLY A 380 13.18 21.22 21.51
N GLY A 381 12.26 21.22 22.46
CA GLY A 381 11.78 22.42 23.17
C GLY A 381 10.89 23.36 22.35
N ASP A 382 10.69 23.11 21.04
CA ASP A 382 9.98 23.99 20.12
C ASP A 382 8.46 23.76 20.06
N LEU A 383 7.96 22.63 20.59
CA LEU A 383 6.55 22.25 20.59
C LEU A 383 5.86 22.56 21.92
N ILE A 384 5.89 23.83 22.35
CA ILE A 384 5.38 24.28 23.66
C ILE A 384 3.91 23.89 23.86
N SER A 385 3.04 24.20 22.89
CA SER A 385 1.60 23.88 22.99
C SER A 385 1.34 22.38 23.05
N THR A 386 2.13 21.56 22.33
CA THR A 386 2.03 20.10 22.42
C THR A 386 2.50 19.59 23.78
N GLN A 387 3.55 20.18 24.35
CA GLN A 387 4.01 19.83 25.69
C GLN A 387 2.94 20.13 26.73
N GLU A 388 2.36 21.33 26.71
CA GLU A 388 1.30 21.74 27.65
C GLU A 388 0.08 20.80 27.57
N GLU A 389 -0.31 20.37 26.38
CA GLU A 389 -1.44 19.46 26.16
C GLU A 389 -1.21 18.07 26.77
N PHE A 390 0.00 17.51 26.62
CA PHE A 390 0.26 16.10 26.97
C PHE A 390 1.04 15.88 28.27
N ASP A 391 1.66 16.92 28.86
CA ASP A 391 2.52 16.75 30.05
C ASP A 391 1.76 16.12 31.22
N GLN A 392 0.54 16.60 31.52
CA GLN A 392 -0.27 16.03 32.60
C GLN A 392 -0.72 14.60 32.28
N LEU A 393 -1.03 14.30 31.02
CA LEU A 393 -1.46 12.97 30.60
C LEU A 393 -0.36 11.94 30.84
N PHE A 394 0.87 12.21 30.41
CA PHE A 394 1.98 11.26 30.58
C PHE A 394 2.44 11.12 32.03
N ARG A 395 2.37 12.20 32.83
CA ARG A 395 2.60 12.11 34.28
C ARG A 395 1.63 11.17 34.99
N ASN A 396 0.39 11.06 34.49
CA ASN A 396 -0.62 10.17 35.07
C ASN A 396 -0.39 8.68 34.77
N TYR A 397 0.36 8.34 33.72
CA TYR A 397 0.65 6.94 33.34
C TYR A 397 1.81 6.30 34.11
N GLU A 398 2.50 7.07 34.98
CA GLU A 398 3.70 6.63 35.73
C GLU A 398 4.83 6.05 34.84
N TRP A 399 4.81 6.35 33.54
CA TRP A 399 5.85 5.95 32.60
C TRP A 399 7.16 6.69 32.89
N LYS A 400 8.28 6.03 32.59
CA LYS A 400 9.58 6.71 32.56
C LYS A 400 9.63 7.61 31.32
N GLY A 401 10.25 8.78 31.43
CA GLY A 401 10.34 9.68 30.28
C GLY A 401 10.82 11.07 30.62
N ASN A 402 10.92 11.90 29.59
CA ASN A 402 11.33 13.29 29.73
C ASN A 402 10.45 14.21 28.87
N ALA A 403 10.24 15.44 29.36
CA ALA A 403 9.47 16.47 28.69
C ALA A 403 10.27 17.78 28.59
N GLY A 404 10.45 18.30 27.38
CA GLY A 404 11.13 19.58 27.13
C GLY A 404 12.65 19.51 26.95
N ASP A 405 13.27 18.36 27.23
CA ASP A 405 14.71 18.15 27.14
C ASP A 405 15.05 16.99 26.20
N ALA A 406 16.16 17.12 25.47
CA ALA A 406 16.66 16.06 24.60
C ALA A 406 17.19 14.87 25.42
N PRO A 407 16.82 13.62 25.09
CA PRO A 407 17.33 12.46 25.80
C PRO A 407 18.81 12.22 25.47
N THR A 408 19.50 11.61 26.42
CA THR A 408 20.83 11.05 26.23
C THR A 408 20.77 9.81 25.34
N ALA A 409 21.90 9.43 24.74
CA ALA A 409 21.98 8.21 23.93
C ALA A 409 21.73 6.96 24.79
N GLU A 410 22.18 6.98 26.05
CA GLU A 410 21.97 5.92 27.01
C GLU A 410 20.48 5.71 27.32
N GLU A 411 19.69 6.78 27.42
CA GLU A 411 18.24 6.71 27.64
C GLU A 411 17.48 6.11 26.45
N LEU A 412 18.00 6.23 25.23
CA LEU A 412 17.36 5.71 24.01
C LEU A 412 17.65 4.23 23.72
N VAL A 413 18.61 3.62 24.43
CA VAL A 413 19.06 2.23 24.21
C VAL A 413 18.47 1.26 25.25
N LEU A 414 17.85 1.78 26.31
CA LEU A 414 17.09 1.03 27.32
C LEU A 414 15.83 0.41 26.73
#